data_AF-A0A9P7GHY1-F1
#
_entry.id   AF-A0A9P7GHY1-F1
#
_cell.length_a   1.000
_cell.length_b   1.000
_cell.length_c   1.000
_cell.angle_alpha   90.00
_cell.angle_beta   90.00
_cell.angle_gamma   90.00
#
_symmetry.space_group_name_H-M   'P 1'
#
loop_
_entity.id
_entity.type
_entity.pdbx_description
1 polymer ?
#
loop_
_entity_poly.entity_id
_entity_poly.type
_entity_poly.pdbx_seq_one_letter_code
_entity_poly.pdbx_strand_id
1 'polypeptide(L)'
;MGFNVVALSFLLTQGAFDQAQAWTQSSSSQRASVKSKYAAAGIELIVSAFGSTDTPTTNGIDPVAVADTMAAWVKQYDLDGIDVDYEDIGAINAGDGKAEAWLASFTTQLRTHLPQGSYLLTHAPVAPWFSPAYKPGAYRKVHKTVGDLIDWYNIQFYNRKEQIHYLQRPAHCTIQHMA
;
A
#
# COMPACT_ATOMS: atom_id res chain seq x y z
N MET A 1 -11.27 -21.53 -8.64
CA MET A 1 -11.40 -20.18 -8.06
C MET A 1 -10.09 -19.45 -8.35
N GLY A 2 -10.15 -18.23 -8.88
CA GLY A 2 -9.00 -17.43 -9.27
C GLY A 2 -8.91 -16.13 -8.46
N PHE A 3 -8.06 -15.21 -8.91
CA PHE A 3 -7.95 -13.86 -8.33
C PHE A 3 -9.14 -12.99 -8.73
N ASN A 4 -9.54 -12.06 -7.87
CA ASN A 4 -10.53 -11.01 -8.15
C ASN A 4 -9.90 -9.60 -8.29
N VAL A 5 -8.64 -9.43 -7.85
CA VAL A 5 -7.87 -8.21 -8.02
C VAL A 5 -6.44 -8.60 -8.40
N VAL A 6 -5.85 -7.90 -9.37
CA VAL A 6 -4.45 -8.02 -9.77
C VAL A 6 -3.81 -6.65 -9.69
N ALA A 7 -2.69 -6.54 -8.97
CA ALA A 7 -1.93 -5.29 -8.87
C ALA A 7 -0.67 -5.35 -9.75
N LEU A 8 -0.50 -4.35 -10.61
CA LEU A 8 0.71 -4.15 -11.41
C LEU A 8 1.77 -3.46 -10.55
N SER A 9 2.86 -4.16 -10.24
CA SER A 9 4.09 -3.57 -9.72
C SER A 9 4.84 -2.83 -10.83
N PHE A 10 5.42 -1.65 -10.66
CA PHE A 10 5.14 -0.66 -9.61
C PHE A 10 5.04 0.74 -10.24
N LEU A 11 4.27 1.62 -9.62
CA LEU A 11 4.26 3.05 -9.92
C LEU A 11 5.05 3.79 -8.82
N LEU A 12 6.30 4.13 -9.13
CA LEU A 12 7.19 4.85 -8.22
C LEU A 12 7.03 6.36 -8.38
N THR A 13 7.59 7.14 -7.46
CA THR A 13 7.72 8.60 -7.57
C THR A 13 8.47 9.03 -8.84
N GLN A 14 9.34 8.17 -9.37
CA GLN A 14 10.08 8.40 -10.62
C GLN A 14 9.32 7.96 -11.90
N GLY A 15 8.16 7.29 -11.77
CA GLY A 15 7.36 6.80 -12.89
C GLY A 15 7.04 5.30 -12.80
N ALA A 16 6.60 4.72 -13.92
CA ALA A 16 6.21 3.31 -13.99
C ALA A 16 7.44 2.39 -14.17
N PHE A 17 7.49 1.31 -13.40
CA PHE A 17 8.50 0.26 -13.42
C PHE A 17 7.84 -1.11 -13.57
N ASP A 18 8.64 -2.14 -13.88
CA ASP A 18 8.22 -3.53 -13.98
C ASP A 18 6.94 -3.75 -14.81
N GLN A 19 5.91 -4.39 -14.25
CA GLN A 19 4.64 -4.64 -14.92
C GLN A 19 3.86 -3.36 -15.24
N ALA A 20 3.95 -2.32 -14.41
CA ALA A 20 3.36 -1.03 -14.72
C ALA A 20 4.04 -0.40 -15.96
N GLN A 21 5.37 -0.52 -16.08
CA GLN A 21 6.10 -0.09 -17.28
C GLN A 21 5.68 -0.88 -18.52
N ALA A 22 5.63 -2.22 -18.42
CA ALA A 22 5.16 -3.08 -19.50
C ALA A 22 3.74 -2.73 -19.95
N TRP A 23 2.86 -2.34 -19.01
CA TRP A 23 1.51 -1.88 -19.31
C TRP A 23 1.51 -0.61 -20.16
N THR A 24 2.41 0.35 -19.87
CA THR A 24 2.55 1.56 -20.69
C THR A 24 3.03 1.29 -22.11
N GLN A 25 3.87 0.27 -22.28
CA GLN A 25 4.47 -0.10 -23.58
C GLN A 25 3.52 -0.91 -24.46
N SER A 26 2.47 -1.50 -23.87
CA SER A 26 1.42 -2.18 -24.62
C SER A 26 0.64 -1.19 -25.49
N SER A 27 0.06 -1.65 -26.61
CA SER A 27 -0.86 -0.82 -27.38
C SER A 27 -2.18 -0.60 -26.62
N SER A 28 -2.94 0.43 -26.99
CA SER A 28 -4.29 0.64 -26.45
C SER A 28 -5.21 -0.56 -26.71
N SER A 29 -5.10 -1.21 -27.89
CA SER A 29 -5.89 -2.41 -28.22
C SER A 29 -5.49 -3.64 -27.39
N GLN A 30 -4.21 -3.81 -27.08
CA GLN A 30 -3.75 -4.88 -26.19
C GLN A 30 -4.27 -4.67 -24.77
N ARG A 31 -4.15 -3.45 -24.22
CA ARG A 31 -4.71 -3.11 -22.92
C ARG A 31 -6.22 -3.36 -22.85
N ALA A 32 -6.97 -2.87 -23.85
CA ALA A 32 -8.41 -3.08 -23.93
C ALA A 32 -8.78 -4.57 -24.01
N SER A 33 -8.01 -5.39 -24.74
CA SER A 33 -8.22 -6.83 -24.81
C SER A 33 -8.02 -7.52 -23.45
N VAL A 34 -6.98 -7.13 -22.70
CA VAL A 34 -6.73 -7.63 -21.34
C VAL A 34 -7.85 -7.20 -20.39
N LYS A 35 -8.18 -5.91 -20.37
CA LYS A 35 -9.26 -5.34 -19.55
C LYS A 35 -10.60 -6.03 -19.79
N SER A 36 -10.97 -6.26 -21.04
CA SER A 36 -12.20 -6.98 -21.38
C SER A 36 -12.23 -8.41 -20.84
N LYS A 37 -11.11 -9.14 -20.94
CA LYS A 37 -11.00 -10.50 -20.39
C LYS A 37 -11.09 -10.51 -18.87
N TYR A 38 -10.47 -9.53 -18.21
CA TYR A 38 -10.46 -9.42 -16.75
C TYR A 38 -11.86 -9.04 -16.24
N ALA A 39 -12.50 -8.05 -16.86
CA ALA A 39 -13.88 -7.68 -16.55
C ALA A 39 -14.86 -8.84 -16.74
N ALA A 40 -14.74 -9.61 -17.83
CA ALA A 40 -15.57 -10.81 -18.07
C ALA A 40 -15.35 -11.92 -17.02
N ALA A 41 -14.19 -11.93 -16.36
CA ALA A 41 -13.87 -12.84 -15.27
C ALA A 41 -14.16 -12.25 -13.87
N GLY A 42 -14.64 -11.00 -13.78
CA GLY A 42 -14.84 -10.30 -12.51
C GLY A 42 -13.54 -9.94 -11.79
N ILE A 43 -12.50 -9.60 -12.55
CA ILE A 43 -11.17 -9.24 -12.04
C ILE A 43 -10.92 -7.75 -12.25
N GLU A 44 -10.58 -7.05 -11.18
CA GLU A 44 -10.10 -5.67 -11.22
C GLU A 44 -8.58 -5.64 -11.42
N LEU A 45 -8.10 -4.74 -12.28
CA LEU A 45 -6.68 -4.51 -12.53
C LEU A 45 -6.27 -3.15 -11.96
N ILE A 46 -5.45 -3.16 -10.93
CA ILE A 46 -4.95 -1.96 -10.24
C ILE A 46 -3.43 -1.82 -10.42
N VAL A 47 -2.85 -0.72 -9.96
CA VAL A 47 -1.39 -0.54 -9.87
C VAL A 47 -0.95 -0.45 -8.43
N SER A 48 0.18 -1.07 -8.09
CA SER A 48 0.80 -0.91 -6.77
C SER A 48 1.79 0.24 -6.83
N ALA A 49 1.60 1.25 -5.98
CA ALA A 49 2.45 2.42 -5.86
C ALA A 49 3.55 2.17 -4.84
N PHE A 50 4.74 2.71 -5.12
CA PHE A 50 5.94 2.59 -4.29
C PHE A 50 6.52 1.16 -4.27
N GLY A 51 6.53 0.49 -3.12
CA GLY A 51 7.33 -0.70 -2.86
C GLY A 51 8.65 -0.38 -2.16
N SER A 52 9.43 -1.41 -1.87
CA SER A 52 10.60 -1.33 -0.95
C SER A 52 11.72 -0.36 -1.35
N THR A 53 11.76 0.11 -2.59
CA THR A 53 12.84 0.96 -3.13
C THR A 53 12.48 2.45 -3.17
N ASP A 54 11.25 2.83 -2.82
CA ASP A 54 10.78 4.20 -2.89
C ASP A 54 10.44 4.74 -1.49
N THR A 55 11.11 5.83 -1.11
CA THR A 55 11.04 6.41 0.25
C THR A 55 10.56 7.85 0.19
N PRO A 56 9.29 8.09 -0.21
CA PRO A 56 8.81 9.43 -0.57
C PRO A 56 8.81 10.42 0.60
N THR A 57 8.55 9.96 1.83
CA THR A 57 8.53 10.84 2.99
C THR A 57 9.94 11.23 3.40
N THR A 58 10.86 10.27 3.45
CA THR A 58 12.30 10.50 3.72
C THR A 58 12.90 11.45 2.68
N ASN A 59 12.49 11.33 1.42
CA ASN A 59 12.97 12.18 0.33
C ASN A 59 12.25 13.54 0.24
N GLY A 60 11.34 13.86 1.17
CA GLY A 60 10.65 15.16 1.22
C GLY A 60 9.72 15.41 0.03
N ILE A 61 9.21 14.34 -0.59
CA ILE A 61 8.31 14.45 -1.74
C ILE A 61 6.93 14.89 -1.26
N ASP A 62 6.30 15.83 -1.98
CA ASP A 62 4.96 16.32 -1.67
C ASP A 62 3.89 15.22 -1.91
N PRO A 63 3.14 14.77 -0.88
CA PRO A 63 2.11 13.76 -1.05
C PRO A 63 0.99 14.17 -2.01
N VAL A 64 0.66 15.46 -2.09
CA VAL A 64 -0.45 15.93 -2.94
C VAL A 64 -0.04 15.84 -4.41
N ALA A 65 1.12 16.37 -4.77
CA ALA A 65 1.64 16.33 -6.14
C ALA A 65 1.82 14.89 -6.66
N VAL A 66 2.28 13.98 -5.81
CA VAL A 66 2.42 12.55 -6.18
C VAL A 66 1.05 11.90 -6.36
N ALA A 67 0.09 12.15 -5.47
CA ALA A 67 -1.27 11.63 -5.60
C ALA A 67 -1.93 12.09 -6.90
N ASP A 68 -1.79 13.37 -7.26
CA ASP A 68 -2.29 13.91 -8.53
C ASP A 68 -1.68 13.19 -9.73
N THR A 69 -0.36 13.02 -9.72
CA THR A 69 0.38 12.35 -10.80
C THR A 69 -0.04 10.89 -10.93
N MET A 70 -0.13 10.16 -9.82
CA MET A 70 -0.48 8.74 -9.83
C MET A 70 -1.95 8.51 -10.19
N ALA A 71 -2.87 9.34 -9.72
CA ALA A 71 -4.27 9.26 -10.10
C ALA A 71 -4.49 9.58 -11.58
N ALA A 72 -3.76 10.56 -12.14
CA ALA A 72 -3.77 10.83 -13.57
C ALA A 72 -3.26 9.62 -14.37
N TRP A 73 -2.20 8.95 -13.89
CA TRP A 73 -1.66 7.75 -14.52
C TRP A 73 -2.67 6.58 -14.50
N VAL A 74 -3.32 6.32 -13.36
CA VAL A 74 -4.39 5.31 -13.23
C VAL A 74 -5.48 5.52 -14.28
N LYS A 75 -5.94 6.76 -14.44
CA LYS A 75 -6.97 7.12 -15.44
C LYS A 75 -6.44 7.00 -16.87
N GLN A 76 -5.23 7.49 -17.14
CA GLN A 76 -4.62 7.45 -18.47
C GLN A 76 -4.47 6.02 -19.00
N TYR A 77 -4.17 5.08 -18.11
CA TYR A 77 -3.92 3.68 -18.46
C TYR A 77 -5.07 2.73 -18.12
N ASP A 78 -6.27 3.28 -17.88
CA ASP A 78 -7.54 2.55 -17.72
C ASP A 78 -7.47 1.46 -16.64
N LEU A 79 -6.93 1.80 -15.47
CA LEU A 79 -6.88 0.90 -14.32
C LEU A 79 -8.03 1.15 -13.35
N ASP A 80 -8.41 0.11 -12.62
CA ASP A 80 -9.56 0.08 -11.71
C ASP A 80 -9.22 0.64 -10.32
N GLY A 81 -7.97 1.04 -10.10
CA GLY A 81 -7.55 1.56 -8.80
C GLY A 81 -6.05 1.54 -8.56
N ILE A 82 -5.70 1.72 -7.29
CA ILE A 82 -4.33 1.83 -6.79
C ILE A 82 -4.20 1.12 -5.43
N ASP A 83 -3.07 0.43 -5.24
CA ASP A 83 -2.63 -0.12 -3.95
C ASP A 83 -1.43 0.70 -3.46
N VAL A 84 -1.46 1.16 -2.21
CA VAL A 84 -0.40 1.96 -1.61
C VAL A 84 0.56 1.04 -0.86
N ASP A 85 1.61 0.58 -1.54
CA ASP A 85 2.67 -0.26 -0.97
C ASP A 85 3.81 0.58 -0.40
N TYR A 86 3.46 1.45 0.55
CA TYR A 86 4.40 2.34 1.19
C TYR A 86 5.34 1.55 2.12
N GLU A 87 6.64 1.57 1.84
CA GLU A 87 7.67 0.88 2.63
C GLU A 87 8.81 1.80 3.10
N ASP A 88 8.53 3.10 3.32
CA ASP A 88 9.51 4.04 3.88
C ASP A 88 9.72 3.79 5.40
N ILE A 89 10.47 2.72 5.69
CA ILE A 89 10.76 2.24 7.04
C ILE A 89 11.46 3.32 7.87
N GLY A 90 12.35 4.11 7.24
CA GLY A 90 13.08 5.19 7.89
C GLY A 90 12.13 6.25 8.44
N ALA A 91 11.18 6.70 7.62
CA ALA A 91 10.20 7.71 8.02
C ALA A 91 9.27 7.21 9.14
N ILE A 92 8.81 5.96 9.09
CA ILE A 92 7.99 5.38 10.16
C ILE A 92 8.81 5.20 11.45
N ASN A 93 10.07 4.76 11.36
CA ASN A 93 10.93 4.54 12.53
C ASN A 93 11.39 5.85 13.19
N ALA A 94 11.46 6.96 12.45
CA ALA A 94 11.75 8.28 13.01
C ALA A 94 10.72 8.68 14.07
N GLY A 95 9.49 8.18 13.95
CA GLY A 95 8.42 8.32 14.93
C GLY A 95 8.01 9.76 15.25
N ASP A 96 8.23 10.66 14.29
CA ASP A 96 7.92 12.09 14.38
C ASP A 96 6.55 12.44 13.78
N GLY A 97 5.81 11.45 13.27
CA GLY A 97 4.46 11.61 12.72
C GLY A 97 4.40 12.03 11.26
N LYS A 98 5.55 12.26 10.60
CA LYS A 98 5.56 12.73 9.22
C LYS A 98 5.10 11.67 8.24
N ALA A 99 5.47 10.41 8.45
CA ALA A 99 5.02 9.30 7.59
C ALA A 99 3.49 9.16 7.62
N GLU A 100 2.89 9.23 8.80
CA GLU A 100 1.43 9.12 8.93
C GLU A 100 0.71 10.34 8.37
N ALA A 101 1.24 11.55 8.56
CA ALA A 101 0.70 12.76 7.95
C ALA A 101 0.80 12.72 6.42
N TRP A 102 1.94 12.25 5.90
CA TRP A 102 2.17 12.07 4.46
C TRP A 102 1.17 11.10 3.86
N LEU A 103 1.00 9.91 4.46
CA LEU A 103 0.03 8.91 4.02
C LEU A 103 -1.41 9.44 4.09
N ALA A 104 -1.78 10.15 5.14
CA ALA A 104 -3.11 10.74 5.26
C ALA A 104 -3.40 11.75 4.14
N SER A 105 -2.46 12.66 3.85
CA SER A 105 -2.60 13.63 2.76
C SER A 105 -2.64 12.95 1.39
N PHE A 106 -1.76 11.96 1.16
CA PHE A 106 -1.70 11.20 -0.09
C PHE A 106 -3.00 10.44 -0.35
N THR A 107 -3.50 9.67 0.63
CA THR A 107 -4.77 8.93 0.53
C THR A 107 -5.96 9.86 0.31
N THR A 108 -6.03 10.97 1.05
CA THR A 108 -7.11 11.96 0.89
C THR A 108 -7.10 12.54 -0.52
N GLN A 109 -5.93 12.93 -1.02
CA GLN A 109 -5.79 13.49 -2.37
C GLN A 109 -6.07 12.46 -3.46
N LEU A 110 -5.67 11.19 -3.29
CA LEU A 110 -6.07 10.14 -4.24
C LEU A 110 -7.60 10.06 -4.35
N ARG A 111 -8.34 10.15 -3.25
CA ARG A 111 -9.81 10.09 -3.26
C ARG A 111 -10.49 11.29 -3.93
N THR A 112 -9.84 12.44 -4.06
CA THR A 112 -10.40 13.54 -4.86
C THR A 112 -10.45 13.19 -6.35
N HIS A 113 -9.60 12.26 -6.80
CA HIS A 113 -9.49 11.83 -8.19
C HIS A 113 -10.05 10.44 -8.45
N LEU A 114 -9.95 9.54 -7.47
CA LEU A 114 -10.31 8.13 -7.51
C LEU A 114 -11.41 7.85 -6.47
N PRO A 115 -12.65 8.33 -6.72
CA PRO A 115 -13.72 8.26 -5.75
C PRO A 115 -14.05 6.83 -5.37
N GLN A 116 -14.34 6.63 -4.08
CA GLN A 116 -14.70 5.34 -3.51
C GLN A 116 -15.95 4.76 -4.18
N GLY A 117 -15.94 3.44 -4.40
CA GLY A 117 -17.00 2.74 -5.15
C GLY A 117 -16.87 2.84 -6.67
N SER A 118 -16.04 3.75 -7.20
CA SER A 118 -15.66 3.76 -8.63
C SER A 118 -14.24 3.27 -8.88
N TYR A 119 -13.34 3.50 -7.92
CA TYR A 119 -11.97 3.02 -7.96
C TYR A 119 -11.60 2.35 -6.63
N LEU A 120 -10.83 1.27 -6.73
CA LEU A 120 -10.18 0.66 -5.59
C LEU A 120 -9.02 1.54 -5.09
N LEU A 121 -8.97 1.78 -3.79
CA LEU A 121 -7.83 2.33 -3.10
C LEU A 121 -7.53 1.45 -1.90
N THR A 122 -6.41 0.73 -1.97
CA THR A 122 -5.98 -0.23 -0.97
C THR A 122 -4.60 0.15 -0.46
N HIS A 123 -4.18 -0.43 0.66
CA HIS A 123 -2.83 -0.21 1.19
C HIS A 123 -2.19 -1.56 1.52
N ALA A 124 -0.87 -1.69 1.35
CA ALA A 124 -0.11 -2.90 1.66
C ALA A 124 0.90 -2.71 2.81
N PRO A 125 0.46 -2.29 4.02
CA PRO A 125 1.38 -2.07 5.13
C PRO A 125 1.98 -3.38 5.63
N VAL A 126 3.16 -3.28 6.23
CA VAL A 126 3.75 -4.42 6.94
C VAL A 126 3.10 -4.61 8.31
N ALA A 127 2.92 -5.88 8.71
CA ALA A 127 2.17 -6.23 9.90
C ALA A 127 2.62 -5.50 11.20
N PRO A 128 3.94 -5.29 11.47
CA PRO A 128 4.38 -4.59 12.67
C PRO A 128 3.83 -3.16 12.83
N TRP A 129 3.49 -2.48 11.75
CA TRP A 129 2.98 -1.10 11.80
C TRP A 129 1.55 -0.97 12.36
N PHE A 130 0.85 -2.09 12.56
CA PHE A 130 -0.40 -2.13 13.34
C PHE A 130 -0.19 -2.42 14.83
N SER A 131 1.06 -2.55 15.29
CA SER A 131 1.37 -2.80 16.70
C SER A 131 1.44 -1.51 17.54
N PRO A 132 1.35 -1.61 18.88
CA PRO A 132 1.58 -0.48 19.77
C PRO A 132 3.03 0.00 19.88
N ALA A 133 3.99 -0.69 19.26
CA ALA A 133 5.41 -0.39 19.40
C ALA A 133 5.84 0.87 18.64
N TYR A 134 5.09 1.29 17.61
CA TYR A 134 5.44 2.44 16.78
C TYR A 134 4.78 3.71 17.28
N LYS A 135 5.58 4.78 17.42
CA LYS A 135 5.10 6.13 17.71
C LYS A 135 5.14 6.96 16.42
N PRO A 136 4.23 7.94 16.24
CA PRO A 136 3.04 8.18 17.06
C PRO A 136 1.94 7.11 16.87
N GLY A 137 2.04 6.24 15.86
CA GLY A 137 1.15 5.09 15.76
C GLY A 137 1.27 4.27 14.48
N ALA A 138 2.12 4.68 13.53
CA ALA A 138 2.27 4.09 12.21
C ALA A 138 0.89 3.85 11.56
N TYR A 139 0.64 2.64 11.04
CA TYR A 139 -0.62 2.36 10.35
C TYR A 139 -1.86 2.34 11.25
N ARG A 140 -1.72 2.26 12.59
CA ARG A 140 -2.87 2.51 13.48
C ARG A 140 -3.30 3.98 13.43
N LYS A 141 -2.34 4.90 13.36
CA LYS A 141 -2.63 6.33 13.24
C LYS A 141 -3.16 6.67 11.84
N VAL A 142 -2.61 6.07 10.78
CA VAL A 142 -3.15 6.18 9.41
C VAL A 142 -4.60 5.70 9.37
N HIS A 143 -4.88 4.48 9.86
CA HIS A 143 -6.24 3.93 9.92
C HIS A 143 -7.21 4.82 10.71
N LYS A 144 -6.79 5.38 11.85
CA LYS A 144 -7.61 6.33 12.61
C LYS A 144 -7.90 7.62 11.85
N THR A 145 -7.02 8.04 10.94
CA THR A 145 -7.09 9.35 10.28
C THR A 145 -7.82 9.28 8.94
N VAL A 146 -7.57 8.24 8.13
CA VAL A 146 -8.11 8.08 6.77
C VAL A 146 -8.52 6.63 6.46
N GLY A 147 -8.70 5.78 7.47
CA GLY A 147 -9.02 4.37 7.26
C GLY A 147 -10.40 4.13 6.65
N ASP A 148 -11.31 5.08 6.75
CA ASP A 148 -12.61 5.09 6.08
C ASP A 148 -12.51 5.33 4.57
N LEU A 149 -11.41 5.94 4.11
CA LEU A 149 -11.10 6.15 2.70
C LEU A 149 -10.40 4.96 2.04
N ILE A 150 -9.99 3.95 2.80
CA ILE A 150 -9.22 2.79 2.33
C ILE A 150 -10.15 1.58 2.24
N ASP A 151 -10.24 0.95 1.07
CA ASP A 151 -11.17 -0.16 0.84
C ASP A 151 -10.77 -1.42 1.63
N TRP A 152 -9.48 -1.76 1.67
CA TRP A 152 -8.91 -2.78 2.57
C TRP A 152 -7.38 -2.67 2.68
N TYR A 153 -6.80 -3.51 3.55
CA TYR A 153 -5.36 -3.63 3.74
C TYR A 153 -4.83 -5.00 3.26
N ASN A 154 -3.85 -4.99 2.35
CA ASN A 154 -3.05 -6.14 1.95
C ASN A 154 -1.88 -6.34 2.94
N ILE A 155 -2.18 -6.66 4.19
CA ILE A 155 -1.18 -6.66 5.28
C ILE A 155 -0.07 -7.69 5.01
N GLN A 156 1.18 -7.24 4.96
CA GLN A 156 2.33 -8.09 4.70
C GLN A 156 2.77 -8.82 5.99
N PHE A 157 2.49 -10.13 6.07
CA PHE A 157 2.94 -11.02 7.14
C PHE A 157 4.25 -11.78 6.82
N TYR A 158 5.02 -11.26 5.86
CA TYR A 158 6.27 -11.86 5.39
C TYR A 158 7.42 -10.84 5.46
N ASN A 159 8.66 -11.31 5.28
CA ASN A 159 9.87 -10.47 5.21
C ASN A 159 10.08 -9.51 6.40
N ARG A 160 9.59 -9.88 7.59
CA ARG A 160 9.74 -9.13 8.86
C ARG A 160 10.26 -10.00 10.01
N LYS A 161 11.20 -10.91 9.71
CA LYS A 161 11.71 -11.95 10.65
C LYS A 161 12.24 -11.40 11.99
N GLU A 162 12.62 -10.12 12.07
CA GLU A 162 13.18 -9.51 13.29
C GLU A 162 12.14 -8.78 14.17
N GLN A 163 10.91 -8.55 13.70
CA GLN A 163 9.92 -7.72 14.42
C GLN A 163 8.76 -8.51 15.03
N ILE A 164 8.72 -9.84 14.86
CA ILE A 164 7.69 -10.74 15.44
C ILE A 164 8.12 -11.30 16.82
N HIS A 165 9.16 -10.73 17.46
CA HIS A 165 9.58 -11.17 18.81
C HIS A 165 8.60 -10.81 19.94
N TYR A 166 7.56 -10.02 19.68
CA TYR A 166 6.59 -9.60 20.70
C TYR A 166 5.52 -10.65 21.08
N LEU A 167 5.56 -11.87 20.52
CA LEU A 167 4.70 -12.98 20.94
C LEU A 167 5.47 -14.13 21.61
N GLN A 168 6.71 -13.92 22.05
CA GLN A 168 7.31 -14.83 23.03
C GLN A 168 6.60 -14.64 24.37
N ARG A 169 5.69 -15.56 24.68
CA ARG A 169 5.13 -15.77 26.03
C ARG A 169 6.26 -15.63 27.07
N PRO A 170 6.07 -14.93 28.19
CA PRO A 170 7.07 -14.91 29.24
C PRO A 170 7.34 -16.34 29.69
N ALA A 171 8.60 -16.78 29.53
CA ALA A 171 9.08 -18.07 29.96
C ALA A 171 9.22 -18.08 31.49
N HIS A 172 8.12 -18.10 32.22
CA HIS A 172 8.12 -18.36 33.67
C HIS A 172 6.91 -19.21 34.05
N CYS A 173 7.02 -20.51 33.80
CA CYS A 173 6.29 -21.52 34.56
C CYS A 173 7.32 -22.57 34.99
N THR A 174 7.97 -22.31 36.13
CA THR A 174 8.78 -23.31 36.81
C THR A 174 7.82 -24.24 37.53
N ILE A 175 7.61 -25.44 37.00
CA ILE A 175 6.97 -26.52 37.76
C ILE A 175 8.01 -27.01 38.77
N GLN A 176 7.86 -26.56 40.01
CA GLN A 176 8.58 -27.11 41.14
C GLN A 176 7.94 -28.47 41.46
N HIS A 177 8.60 -29.57 41.09
CA HIS A 177 8.27 -30.88 41.63
C HIS A 177 8.72 -30.87 43.10
N MET A 178 7.75 -30.94 44.02
CA MET A 178 8.02 -31.31 45.40
C MET A 178 8.16 -32.83 45.47
N ALA A 179 9.26 -33.27 46.06
CA ALA A 179 9.43 -34.60 46.62
C ALA A 179 8.66 -34.70 47.95
#